data_AF-A0A917YH94-F1
#
_entry.id   AF-A0A917YH94-F1
#
_cell.length_a   1.000
_cell.length_b   1.000
_cell.length_c   1.000
_cell.angle_alpha   90.00
_cell.angle_beta   90.00
_cell.angle_gamma   90.00
#
_symmetry.space_group_name_H-M   'P 1'
#
loop_
_entity.id
_entity.type
_entity.pdbx_description
1 polymer ?
#
loop_
_entity_poly.entity_id
_entity_poly.type
_entity_poly.pdbx_seq_one_letter_code
_entity_poly.pdbx_strand_id
1 'polypeptide(L)'
;MRIRLSRILVLLAVAGCGTPEFRAERSLCEAEWLQKIPPVYEQRVVEHERWVRVPTGVTDCETTNRGRRCTVETELVEQSYATVERVDIHKPERDARIRVCAQTACVKKFGNPECKAPTASAATSSAPTP
;
A
#
# COMPACT_ATOMS: atom_id res chain seq x y z
N MET A 1 0.02 33.13 -25.45
CA MET A 1 1.09 32.48 -24.66
C MET A 1 0.77 32.60 -23.17
N ARG A 2 -0.04 31.69 -22.60
CA ARG A 2 -0.46 31.71 -21.19
C ARG A 2 -0.48 30.27 -20.65
N ILE A 3 0.70 29.69 -20.47
CA ILE A 3 0.86 28.36 -19.85
C ILE A 3 2.07 28.44 -18.91
N ARG A 4 1.96 29.14 -17.78
CA ARG A 4 3.01 29.16 -16.74
C ARG A 4 2.48 29.27 -15.30
N LEU A 5 1.31 28.70 -15.00
CA LEU A 5 0.88 28.51 -13.60
C LEU A 5 0.54 27.06 -13.23
N SER A 6 0.46 26.15 -14.22
CA SER A 6 0.07 24.75 -13.96
C SER A 6 1.22 23.81 -13.54
N ARG A 7 2.48 24.28 -13.48
CA ARG A 7 3.63 23.41 -13.16
C ARG A 7 3.99 23.36 -11.67
N ILE A 8 3.52 24.31 -10.86
CA ILE A 8 3.95 24.41 -9.45
C ILE A 8 3.10 23.53 -8.51
N LEU A 9 1.85 23.21 -8.89
CA LEU A 9 0.94 22.47 -8.02
C LEU A 9 1.20 20.94 -7.98
N VAL A 10 1.98 20.39 -8.92
CA VAL A 10 2.23 18.93 -9.01
C VAL A 10 3.40 18.48 -8.11
N LEU A 11 4.28 19.38 -7.68
CA LEU A 11 5.49 19.02 -6.91
C LEU A 11 5.24 18.83 -5.41
N LEU A 12 4.12 19.32 -4.85
CA LEU A 12 3.82 19.18 -3.41
C LEU A 12 3.05 17.92 -3.04
N ALA A 13 2.58 17.12 -4.01
CA ALA A 13 1.74 15.95 -3.76
C ALA A 13 2.49 14.64 -3.47
N VAL A 14 3.84 14.67 -3.35
CA VAL A 14 4.66 13.45 -3.15
C VAL A 14 5.00 13.18 -1.67
N ALA A 15 4.40 13.91 -0.72
CA ALA A 15 4.59 13.66 0.72
C ALA A 15 3.77 12.46 1.24
N GLY A 16 3.66 11.40 0.46
CA GLY A 16 3.09 10.12 0.87
C GLY A 16 4.18 9.16 1.36
N CYS A 17 3.94 8.53 2.52
CA CYS A 17 4.72 7.46 3.14
C CYS A 17 5.97 7.85 3.97
N GLY A 18 5.78 8.50 5.11
CA GLY A 18 6.76 8.54 6.21
C GLY A 18 8.00 9.42 5.97
N THR A 19 8.53 9.97 7.05
CA THR A 19 9.77 10.78 7.02
C THR A 19 10.96 9.90 6.60
N PRO A 20 11.97 10.43 5.88
CA PRO A 20 13.16 9.66 5.54
C PRO A 20 13.86 9.10 6.78
N GLU A 21 13.80 9.83 7.89
CA GLU A 21 14.29 9.42 9.20
C GLU A 21 13.55 8.18 9.73
N PHE A 22 12.21 8.14 9.64
CA PHE A 22 11.44 6.97 10.05
C PHE A 22 11.79 5.74 9.21
N ARG A 23 11.99 5.91 7.90
CA ARG A 23 12.38 4.79 7.01
C ARG A 23 13.77 4.24 7.37
N ALA A 24 14.70 5.11 7.76
CA ALA A 24 16.02 4.71 8.21
C ALA A 24 15.99 3.94 9.54
N GLU A 25 15.25 4.41 10.54
CA GLU A 25 15.10 3.67 11.80
C GLU A 25 14.37 2.33 11.58
N ARG A 26 13.37 2.33 10.71
CA ARG A 26 12.62 1.12 10.34
C ARG A 26 13.53 0.06 9.71
N SER A 27 14.43 0.43 8.79
CA SER A 27 15.30 -0.56 8.13
C SER A 27 16.31 -1.20 9.10
N LEU A 28 16.79 -0.44 10.09
CA LEU A 28 17.61 -0.99 11.18
C LEU A 28 16.83 -2.00 12.02
N CYS A 29 15.61 -1.64 12.42
CA CYS A 29 14.71 -2.55 13.14
C CYS A 29 14.33 -3.77 12.29
N GLU A 30 14.15 -3.63 10.98
CA GLU A 30 13.90 -4.75 10.07
C GLU A 30 15.05 -5.76 10.10
N ALA A 31 16.30 -5.29 10.00
CA ALA A 31 17.47 -6.15 10.07
C ALA A 31 17.56 -6.91 11.41
N GLU A 32 17.27 -6.25 12.53
CA GLU A 32 17.26 -6.88 13.86
C GLU A 32 16.17 -7.94 13.98
N TRP A 33 14.93 -7.60 13.59
CA TRP A 33 13.78 -8.47 13.79
C TRP A 33 13.67 -9.60 12.76
N LEU A 34 14.32 -9.49 11.60
CA LEU A 34 14.49 -10.61 10.68
C LEU A 34 15.39 -11.71 11.27
N GLN A 35 16.36 -11.37 12.12
CA GLN A 35 17.18 -12.36 12.82
C GLN A 35 16.44 -12.98 14.00
N LYS A 36 15.69 -12.18 14.75
CA LYS A 36 14.93 -12.66 15.93
C LYS A 36 13.70 -13.47 15.56
N ILE A 37 12.99 -13.07 14.51
CA ILE A 37 11.76 -13.71 14.03
C ILE A 37 11.92 -13.96 12.53
N PRO A 38 12.63 -15.02 12.12
CA PRO A 38 12.84 -15.31 10.71
C PRO A 38 11.50 -15.60 10.00
N PRO A 39 11.44 -15.35 8.68
CA PRO A 39 10.26 -15.70 7.88
C PRO A 39 10.04 -17.20 7.89
N VAL A 40 8.83 -17.63 8.22
CA VAL A 40 8.41 -19.03 8.16
C VAL A 40 7.23 -19.11 7.22
N TYR A 41 7.42 -19.83 6.12
CA TYR A 41 6.45 -19.92 5.06
C TYR A 41 5.62 -21.19 5.18
N GLU A 42 4.30 -21.03 5.21
CA GLU A 42 3.34 -22.13 5.16
C GLU A 42 2.47 -22.02 3.91
N GLN A 43 2.02 -23.17 3.40
CA GLN A 43 0.96 -23.21 2.40
C GLN A 43 -0.39 -23.09 3.09
N ARG A 44 -1.17 -22.07 2.73
CA ARG A 44 -2.52 -21.86 3.25
C ARG A 44 -3.51 -21.73 2.11
N VAL A 45 -4.70 -22.25 2.34
CA VAL A 45 -5.84 -22.01 1.46
C VAL A 45 -6.35 -20.60 1.75
N VAL A 46 -6.32 -19.73 0.74
CA VAL A 46 -6.79 -18.34 0.82
C VAL A 46 -7.97 -18.19 -0.12
N GLU A 47 -9.05 -17.59 0.37
CA GLU A 47 -10.21 -17.24 -0.44
C GLU A 47 -9.99 -15.89 -1.11
N HIS A 48 -10.23 -15.85 -2.40
CA HIS A 48 -10.20 -14.64 -3.23
C HIS A 48 -11.54 -14.45 -3.92
N GLU A 49 -11.81 -13.21 -4.29
CA GLU A 49 -13.00 -12.84 -5.04
C GLU A 49 -12.59 -12.42 -6.46
N ARG A 50 -13.39 -12.80 -7.44
CA ARG A 50 -13.24 -12.34 -8.82
C ARG A 50 -14.58 -12.07 -9.46
N TRP A 51 -14.63 -11.05 -10.30
CA TRP A 51 -15.78 -10.77 -11.14
C TRP A 51 -15.76 -11.65 -12.38
N VAL A 52 -16.80 -12.46 -12.56
CA VAL A 52 -16.98 -13.33 -13.72
C VAL A 52 -18.26 -12.98 -14.46
N ARG A 53 -18.22 -13.01 -15.79
CA ARG A 53 -19.44 -12.92 -16.59
C ARG A 53 -20.10 -14.29 -16.66
N VAL A 54 -21.30 -14.39 -16.14
CA VAL A 54 -22.11 -15.61 -16.18
C VAL A 54 -23.32 -15.41 -17.07
N PRO A 55 -23.74 -16.41 -17.84
CA PRO A 55 -24.95 -16.31 -18.65
C PRO A 55 -26.18 -16.25 -17.75
N THR A 56 -27.10 -15.32 -18.03
CA THR A 56 -28.36 -15.17 -17.28
C THR A 56 -29.40 -16.24 -17.63
N GLY A 57 -29.15 -17.01 -18.68
CA GLY A 57 -30.11 -17.94 -19.28
C GLY A 57 -31.04 -17.28 -20.31
N VAL A 58 -30.98 -15.96 -20.47
CA VAL A 58 -31.70 -15.23 -21.52
C VAL A 58 -30.86 -15.21 -22.80
N THR A 59 -31.52 -15.50 -23.93
CA THR A 59 -30.91 -15.41 -25.26
C THR A 59 -31.73 -14.46 -26.11
N ASP A 60 -31.10 -13.41 -26.61
CA ASP A 60 -31.71 -12.46 -27.54
C ASP A 60 -31.38 -12.87 -28.98
N CYS A 61 -32.41 -13.04 -29.80
CA CYS A 61 -32.29 -13.51 -31.17
C CYS A 61 -32.94 -12.52 -32.14
N GLU A 62 -32.11 -11.87 -32.95
CA GLU A 62 -32.57 -10.98 -34.01
C GLU A 62 -32.53 -11.68 -35.37
N THR A 63 -33.61 -11.57 -36.13
CA THR A 63 -33.66 -12.05 -37.52
C THR A 63 -33.27 -10.92 -38.46
N THR A 64 -32.18 -11.11 -39.21
CA THR A 64 -31.68 -10.14 -40.19
C THR A 64 -31.85 -10.68 -41.61
N ASN A 65 -31.71 -9.83 -42.62
CA ASN A 65 -31.71 -10.25 -44.04
C ASN A 65 -30.59 -11.27 -44.38
N ARG A 66 -29.61 -11.47 -43.48
CA ARG A 66 -28.50 -12.43 -43.63
C ARG A 66 -28.66 -13.69 -42.77
N GLY A 67 -29.79 -13.86 -42.09
CA GLY A 67 -30.07 -14.97 -41.18
C GLY A 67 -30.33 -14.53 -39.74
N ARG A 68 -30.55 -15.51 -38.86
CA ARG A 68 -30.81 -15.28 -37.43
C ARG A 68 -29.50 -15.22 -36.64
N ARG A 69 -29.31 -14.16 -35.86
CA ARG A 69 -28.19 -14.01 -34.92
C ARG A 69 -28.74 -14.06 -33.51
N CYS A 70 -28.18 -14.93 -32.68
CA CYS A 70 -28.53 -15.03 -31.26
C CYS A 70 -27.33 -14.67 -30.40
N THR A 71 -27.56 -13.89 -29.35
CA THR A 71 -26.56 -13.49 -28.35
C THR A 71 -27.07 -13.87 -26.98
N VAL A 72 -26.21 -14.50 -26.18
CA VAL A 72 -26.53 -14.84 -24.79
C VAL A 72 -26.29 -13.61 -23.92
N GLU A 73 -27.29 -13.24 -23.13
CA GLU A 73 -27.15 -12.17 -22.15
C GLU A 73 -26.29 -12.66 -20.98
N THR A 74 -25.37 -11.82 -20.53
CA THR A 74 -24.45 -12.14 -19.44
C THR A 74 -24.50 -11.05 -18.39
N GLU A 75 -24.41 -11.45 -17.13
CA GLU A 75 -24.28 -10.55 -15.98
C GLU A 75 -22.93 -10.73 -15.28
N LEU A 76 -22.47 -9.69 -14.58
CA LEU A 76 -21.26 -9.75 -13.76
C LEU A 76 -21.62 -10.21 -12.36
N VAL A 77 -21.05 -11.34 -11.95
CA VAL A 77 -21.24 -11.91 -10.61
C VAL A 77 -19.89 -12.03 -9.92
N GLU A 78 -19.89 -11.71 -8.63
CA GLU A 78 -18.74 -11.93 -7.76
C GLU A 78 -18.67 -13.40 -7.37
N GLN A 79 -17.56 -14.05 -7.71
CA GLN A 79 -17.33 -15.46 -7.43
C GLN A 79 -16.13 -15.60 -6.50
N SER A 80 -16.34 -16.25 -5.35
CA SER A 80 -15.25 -16.68 -4.48
C SER A 80 -14.55 -17.91 -5.07
N TYR A 81 -13.23 -17.96 -4.92
CA TYR A 81 -12.41 -19.10 -5.31
C TYR A 81 -11.24 -19.25 -4.34
N ALA A 82 -10.83 -20.49 -4.10
CA ALA A 82 -9.74 -20.80 -3.20
C ALA A 82 -8.43 -21.00 -3.97
N THR A 83 -7.33 -20.42 -3.48
CA THR A 83 -5.97 -20.67 -3.97
C THR A 83 -5.09 -21.16 -2.84
N VAL A 84 -4.06 -21.95 -3.17
CA VAL A 84 -3.01 -22.33 -2.21
C VAL A 84 -1.87 -21.33 -2.34
N GLU A 85 -1.67 -20.53 -1.29
CA GLU A 85 -0.64 -19.50 -1.26
C GLU A 85 0.42 -19.77 -0.20
N ARG A 86 1.63 -19.30 -0.48
CA ARG A 86 2.74 -19.37 0.47
C ARG A 86 2.74 -18.10 1.32
N VAL A 87 2.31 -18.23 2.57
CA VAL A 87 2.15 -17.12 3.52
C VAL A 87 3.25 -17.17 4.57
N ASP A 88 3.87 -16.02 4.85
CA ASP A 88 4.78 -15.87 6.00
C ASP A 88 3.96 -15.69 7.28
N ILE A 89 3.91 -16.72 8.11
CA ILE A 89 3.08 -16.74 9.32
C ILE A 89 3.58 -15.79 10.39
N HIS A 90 4.88 -15.49 10.39
CA HIS A 90 5.49 -14.60 11.36
C HIS A 90 5.46 -13.15 10.92
N LYS A 91 5.14 -12.87 9.65
CA LYS A 91 5.10 -11.50 9.12
C LYS A 91 4.25 -10.54 9.96
N PRO A 92 3.03 -10.88 10.41
CA PRO A 92 2.23 -9.94 11.20
C PRO A 92 2.88 -9.57 12.54
N GLU A 93 3.41 -10.55 13.26
CA GLU A 93 4.10 -10.33 14.53
C GLU A 93 5.39 -9.53 14.30
N ARG A 94 6.23 -9.97 13.37
CA ARG A 94 7.49 -9.31 13.03
C ARG A 94 7.25 -7.86 12.63
N ASP A 95 6.29 -7.59 11.75
CA ASP A 95 5.96 -6.23 11.32
C ASP A 95 5.48 -5.36 12.49
N ALA A 96 4.75 -5.93 13.45
CA ALA A 96 4.35 -5.21 14.67
C ALA A 96 5.57 -4.86 15.54
N ARG A 97 6.49 -5.80 15.73
CA ARG A 97 7.74 -5.56 16.49
C ARG A 97 8.63 -4.52 15.83
N ILE A 98 8.77 -4.58 14.51
CA ILE A 98 9.51 -3.57 13.71
C ILE A 98 8.89 -2.18 13.92
N ARG A 99 7.56 -2.04 13.84
CA ARG A 99 6.88 -0.75 14.03
C ARG A 99 7.17 -0.17 15.41
N VAL A 100 7.03 -0.97 16.47
CA VAL A 100 7.28 -0.51 17.85
C VAL A 100 8.75 -0.15 18.05
N CYS A 101 9.68 -0.94 17.50
CA CYS A 101 11.12 -0.65 17.54
C CYS A 101 11.43 0.70 16.90
N ALA A 102 10.93 0.93 15.68
CA ALA A 102 11.16 2.17 14.95
C ALA A 102 10.57 3.38 15.69
N GLN A 103 9.32 3.29 16.16
CA GLN A 103 8.68 4.36 16.93
C GLN A 103 9.44 4.67 18.22
N THR A 104 9.92 3.64 18.93
CA THR A 104 10.70 3.83 20.16
C THR A 104 12.04 4.52 19.87
N ALA A 105 12.72 4.11 18.79
CA ALA A 105 13.94 4.77 18.35
C ALA A 105 13.68 6.24 17.95
N CYS A 106 12.59 6.49 17.25
CA CYS A 106 12.15 7.84 16.86
C CYS A 106 11.86 8.72 18.08
N VAL A 107 11.12 8.24 19.07
CA VAL A 107 10.84 9.00 20.30
C VAL A 107 12.14 9.32 21.04
N LYS A 108 13.08 8.38 21.12
CA LYS A 108 14.38 8.60 21.77
C LYS A 108 15.25 9.64 21.05
N LYS A 109 15.21 9.67 19.71
CA LYS A 109 16.06 10.54 18.89
C LYS A 109 15.44 11.91 18.58
N PHE A 110 14.13 11.95 18.33
CA PHE A 110 13.40 13.12 17.82
C PHE A 110 12.25 13.58 18.73
N GLY A 111 11.99 12.87 19.83
CA GLY A 111 10.91 13.20 20.77
C GLY A 111 9.50 12.87 20.26
N ASN A 112 9.36 12.24 19.09
CA ASN A 112 8.06 11.86 18.52
C ASN A 112 8.15 10.54 17.74
N PRO A 113 7.05 9.75 17.64
CA PRO A 113 7.06 8.43 17.01
C PRO A 113 7.17 8.47 15.48
N GLU A 114 7.01 9.64 14.86
CA GLU A 114 7.05 9.83 13.41
C GLU A 114 8.46 10.22 12.91
N CYS A 115 9.45 10.26 13.82
CA CYS A 115 10.80 10.73 13.52
C CYS A 115 10.81 12.11 12.84
N LYS A 116 9.81 12.97 13.13
CA LYS A 116 9.81 14.34 12.61
C LYS A 116 10.95 15.09 13.28
N ALA A 117 11.96 15.46 12.52
CA ALA A 117 12.95 16.39 13.02
C ALA A 117 12.24 17.70 13.44
N PRO A 118 12.57 18.30 14.61
CA PRO A 118 12.24 19.69 14.82
C PRO A 118 12.88 20.45 13.67
N THR A 119 12.07 21.11 12.87
CA THR A 119 12.47 21.67 11.58
C THR A 119 13.78 22.44 11.71
N ALA A 120 14.70 22.25 10.76
CA ALA A 120 15.81 23.16 10.48
C ALA A 120 15.34 24.59 10.09
N SER A 121 14.08 24.96 10.40
CA SER A 121 13.51 26.30 10.31
C SER A 121 13.55 27.05 11.64
N ALA A 122 13.96 26.42 12.76
CA ALA A 122 14.13 27.07 14.06
C ALA A 122 15.60 27.41 14.40
N ALA A 123 16.54 27.20 13.48
CA ALA A 123 17.97 27.42 13.71
C ALA A 123 18.47 28.82 13.29
N THR A 124 17.59 29.79 12.98
CA THR A 124 17.99 31.14 12.55
C THR A 124 17.76 32.23 13.62
N SER A 125 17.23 31.92 14.81
CA SER A 125 16.91 32.95 15.82
C SER A 125 17.82 32.96 17.05
N SER A 126 19.07 32.51 16.94
CA SER A 126 20.08 32.79 17.98
C SER A 126 21.39 33.21 17.33
N ALA A 127 21.40 34.40 16.73
CA ALA A 127 22.64 35.14 16.60
C ALA A 127 23.03 35.66 18.00
N PRO A 128 24.24 35.38 18.51
CA PRO A 128 24.71 36.03 19.72
C PRO A 128 25.33 37.40 19.40
N THR A 129 25.18 38.30 20.36
CA THR A 129 26.06 39.45 20.72
C THR A 129 26.02 40.72 19.86
N PRO A 130 26.48 41.89 20.37
CA PRO A 130 27.40 42.15 21.50
C PRO A 130 26.76 42.38 22.89
#